data_AF-A0A369XXK1-F1
#
_entry.id   AF-A0A369XXK1-F1
#
_cell.length_a   1.000
_cell.length_b   1.000
_cell.length_c   1.000
_cell.angle_alpha   90.00
_cell.angle_beta   90.00
_cell.angle_gamma   90.00
#
_symmetry.space_group_name_H-M   'P 1'
#
loop_
_entity.id
_entity.type
_entity.pdbx_description
1 polymer ?
#
loop_
_entity_poly.entity_id
_entity_poly.type
_entity_poly.pdbx_seq_one_letter_code
_entity_poly.pdbx_strand_id
1 'polypeptide(L)'
;MKKLLILLAALSLVACSSNEPKEDMTETAPVVTEVVVEETPEIMEKTPMVEEEDTITGEAPATMEKTPMVEEEVMVEDVPMADEAPISYTVVEGDNLFQIGLKYNMSWERLAEENNISNPDVIEVGQVLTIPAE
;
A
#
# COMPACT_ATOMS: atom_id res chain seq x y z
N MET A 1 -10.70 55.82 -23.78
CA MET A 1 -11.24 55.34 -22.49
C MET A 1 -12.18 54.15 -22.70
N LYS A 2 -11.70 53.06 -23.31
CA LYS A 2 -12.52 51.86 -23.65
C LYS A 2 -11.77 50.54 -23.39
N LYS A 3 -10.67 50.56 -22.62
CA LYS A 3 -9.86 49.37 -22.31
C LYS A 3 -9.93 48.94 -20.83
N LEU A 4 -10.82 49.53 -20.02
CA LEU A 4 -10.91 49.27 -18.57
C LEU A 4 -12.09 48.37 -18.16
N LEU A 5 -12.90 47.89 -19.11
CA LEU A 5 -14.13 47.13 -18.81
C LEU A 5 -14.02 45.61 -18.94
N ILE A 6 -12.83 45.06 -19.21
CA ILE A 6 -12.66 43.61 -19.41
C ILE A 6 -12.35 42.86 -18.09
N LEU A 7 -12.14 43.56 -16.97
CA LEU A 7 -11.66 42.98 -15.71
C LEU A 7 -12.77 42.61 -14.69
N LEU A 8 -14.05 42.61 -15.06
CA LEU A 8 -15.17 42.39 -14.12
C LEU A 8 -16.17 41.29 -14.54
N ALA A 9 -15.73 40.21 -15.20
CA ALA A 9 -16.63 39.12 -15.60
C ALA A 9 -16.01 37.72 -15.50
N ALA A 10 -15.39 37.40 -14.36
CA ALA A 10 -15.03 36.01 -14.03
C ALA A 10 -15.28 35.69 -12.54
N LEU A 11 -16.36 36.27 -11.97
CA LEU A 11 -16.99 35.76 -10.76
C LEU A 11 -17.96 34.63 -11.16
N SER A 12 -17.43 33.52 -11.66
CA SER A 12 -18.20 32.29 -11.84
C SER A 12 -18.11 31.49 -10.55
N LEU A 13 -19.13 31.68 -9.71
CA LEU A 13 -19.48 30.83 -8.59
C LEU A 13 -19.43 29.35 -9.01
N VAL A 14 -18.42 28.63 -8.55
CA VAL A 14 -18.49 27.17 -8.50
C VAL A 14 -19.39 26.85 -7.30
N ALA A 15 -20.59 26.39 -7.65
CA ALA A 15 -21.63 25.98 -6.73
C ALA A 15 -21.12 24.88 -5.78
N CYS A 16 -21.58 24.98 -4.53
CA CYS A 16 -21.41 24.03 -3.46
C CYS A 16 -21.62 22.58 -3.93
N SER A 17 -20.57 21.76 -3.85
CA SER A 17 -20.72 20.30 -3.76
C SER A 17 -21.08 19.96 -2.32
N SER A 18 -22.34 20.15 -1.97
CA SER A 18 -22.93 19.56 -0.78
C SER A 18 -23.29 18.12 -1.12
N ASN A 19 -22.40 17.21 -0.73
CA ASN A 19 -22.69 15.79 -0.69
C ASN A 19 -23.67 15.56 0.47
N GLU A 20 -24.95 15.44 0.15
CA GLU A 20 -26.00 15.14 1.13
C GLU A 20 -25.85 13.70 1.64
N PRO A 21 -25.93 13.46 2.96
CA PRO A 21 -25.87 12.12 3.53
C PRO A 21 -27.20 11.42 3.28
N LYS A 22 -27.16 10.24 2.66
CA LYS A 22 -28.34 9.36 2.61
C LYS A 22 -28.58 8.76 3.99
N GLU A 23 -29.51 9.39 4.69
CA GLU A 23 -30.52 8.86 5.59
C GLU A 23 -30.37 7.38 6.01
N ASP A 24 -30.13 7.26 7.31
CA ASP A 24 -30.53 6.20 8.23
C ASP A 24 -31.84 5.50 7.84
N MET A 25 -31.78 4.18 7.69
CA MET A 25 -32.94 3.31 7.80
C MET A 25 -32.62 2.18 8.77
N THR A 26 -32.80 2.50 10.05
CA THR A 26 -33.19 1.59 11.13
C THR A 26 -34.35 0.70 10.70
N GLU A 27 -34.06 -0.46 10.11
CA GLU A 27 -35.05 -1.52 9.93
C GLU A 27 -35.08 -2.41 11.18
N THR A 28 -36.27 -2.41 11.77
CA THR A 28 -36.65 -2.99 13.05
C THR A 28 -36.80 -4.51 12.93
N ALA A 29 -36.37 -5.24 13.97
CA ALA A 29 -36.47 -6.70 14.11
C ALA A 29 -37.91 -7.25 13.94
N PRO A 30 -38.04 -8.57 13.75
CA PRO A 30 -38.58 -9.33 14.88
C PRO A 30 -37.80 -10.61 15.21
N VAL A 31 -37.45 -10.70 16.50
CA VAL A 31 -37.64 -11.85 17.40
C VAL A 31 -37.75 -13.22 16.69
N VAL A 32 -36.67 -14.01 16.76
CA VAL A 32 -36.79 -15.47 16.67
C VAL A 32 -36.60 -16.03 18.07
N THR A 33 -37.71 -16.53 18.59
CA THR A 33 -37.86 -17.12 19.92
C THR A 33 -37.31 -18.54 19.93
N GLU A 34 -36.36 -18.78 20.84
CA GLU A 34 -36.06 -19.97 21.63
C GLU A 34 -36.63 -21.33 21.17
N VAL A 35 -35.71 -22.26 20.84
CA VAL A 35 -35.86 -23.66 21.29
C VAL A 35 -34.65 -23.98 22.15
N VAL A 36 -34.92 -24.02 23.45
CA VAL A 36 -34.08 -24.53 24.51
C VAL A 36 -33.90 -26.04 24.31
N VAL A 37 -32.65 -26.50 24.21
CA VAL A 37 -32.29 -27.85 24.67
C VAL A 37 -31.10 -27.67 25.59
N GLU A 38 -31.40 -27.54 26.88
CA GLU A 38 -30.45 -27.74 27.96
C GLU A 38 -29.98 -29.19 27.90
N GLU A 39 -28.67 -29.42 27.83
CA GLU A 39 -27.96 -30.44 28.61
C GLU A 39 -26.49 -30.03 28.76
N THR A 40 -26.19 -29.41 29.89
CA THR A 40 -24.86 -29.38 30.54
C THR A 40 -25.03 -30.06 31.90
N PRO A 41 -23.96 -30.49 32.63
CA PRO A 41 -22.55 -30.71 32.28
C PRO A 41 -22.02 -32.05 32.85
N GLU A 42 -20.75 -32.41 32.62
CA GLU A 42 -19.75 -32.67 33.69
C GLU A 42 -18.43 -33.30 33.18
N ILE A 43 -17.37 -32.50 33.35
CA ILE A 43 -16.02 -32.84 33.82
C ILE A 43 -15.32 -34.13 33.36
N MET A 44 -14.31 -33.96 32.49
CA MET A 44 -13.04 -34.67 32.66
C MET A 44 -11.91 -33.65 32.64
N GLU A 45 -11.53 -33.23 33.84
CA GLU A 45 -10.26 -32.56 34.07
C GLU A 45 -9.12 -33.55 33.82
N LYS A 46 -8.26 -33.21 32.87
CA LYS A 46 -6.88 -33.68 32.89
C LYS A 46 -5.97 -32.61 32.32
N THR A 47 -5.66 -31.62 33.16
CA THR A 47 -4.38 -30.93 33.08
C THR A 47 -3.28 -31.95 33.37
N PRO A 48 -2.24 -31.95 32.54
CA PRO A 48 -0.94 -31.73 33.12
C PRO A 48 -0.27 -30.53 32.46
N MET A 49 0.23 -29.66 33.33
CA MET A 49 1.29 -28.70 33.08
C MET A 49 2.37 -29.32 32.19
N VAL A 50 2.64 -28.67 31.06
CA VAL A 50 4.01 -28.47 30.60
C VAL A 50 4.10 -27.00 30.23
N GLU A 51 4.55 -26.23 31.22
CA GLU A 51 5.32 -25.02 30.99
C GLU A 51 6.52 -25.43 30.14
N GLU A 52 6.73 -24.84 28.97
CA GLU A 52 8.05 -24.41 28.48
C GLU A 52 7.80 -23.26 27.50
N GLU A 53 7.96 -22.04 28.03
CA GLU A 53 8.19 -20.85 27.23
C GLU A 53 9.57 -20.99 26.59
N ASP A 54 9.63 -21.39 25.33
CA ASP A 54 10.80 -21.15 24.50
C ASP A 54 10.42 -20.17 23.40
N THR A 55 10.76 -18.92 23.72
CA THR A 55 11.05 -17.83 22.82
C THR A 55 11.36 -18.28 21.39
N ILE A 56 10.46 -18.00 20.46
CA ILE A 56 10.81 -17.93 19.03
C ILE A 56 11.53 -16.59 18.84
N THR A 57 12.73 -16.51 19.40
CA THR A 57 13.69 -15.46 19.14
C THR A 57 14.03 -15.57 17.66
N GLY A 58 13.89 -14.46 16.95
CA GLY A 58 14.22 -14.38 15.53
C GLY A 58 15.66 -14.82 15.29
N GLU A 59 15.81 -16.00 14.72
CA GLU A 59 17.04 -16.43 14.09
C GLU A 59 16.92 -16.05 12.62
N ALA A 60 17.44 -14.87 12.29
CA ALA A 60 17.75 -14.52 10.92
C ALA A 60 18.85 -15.47 10.42
N PRO A 61 18.58 -16.38 9.47
CA PRO A 61 19.61 -17.19 8.89
C PRO A 61 19.95 -16.60 7.53
N ALA A 62 20.96 -15.73 7.51
CA ALA A 62 22.00 -15.73 6.50
C ALA A 62 22.87 -14.48 6.64
N THR A 63 23.95 -14.63 7.40
CA THR A 63 25.23 -14.06 6.99
C THR A 63 25.55 -14.55 5.58
N MET A 64 25.14 -13.80 4.56
CA MET A 64 25.84 -13.82 3.28
C MET A 64 27.01 -12.85 3.40
N GLU A 65 28.11 -13.32 3.95
CA GLU A 65 29.42 -12.81 3.54
C GLU A 65 29.61 -13.18 2.08
N LYS A 66 29.15 -12.31 1.19
CA LYS A 66 29.60 -12.30 -0.19
C LYS A 66 30.18 -10.93 -0.47
N THR A 67 31.40 -10.71 0.00
CA THR A 67 32.35 -9.94 -0.79
C THR A 67 32.71 -10.78 -2.03
N PRO A 68 32.37 -10.29 -3.21
CA PRO A 68 33.34 -10.07 -4.25
C PRO A 68 33.30 -8.55 -4.50
N MET A 69 34.24 -7.79 -3.95
CA MET A 69 35.45 -7.45 -4.69
C MET A 69 35.35 -7.71 -6.19
N VAL A 70 34.56 -6.88 -6.86
CA VAL A 70 34.98 -6.24 -8.11
C VAL A 70 34.56 -4.77 -8.00
N GLU A 71 35.39 -3.99 -7.30
CA GLU A 71 35.57 -2.58 -7.62
C GLU A 71 36.26 -2.55 -8.99
N GLU A 72 35.48 -2.68 -10.06
CA GLU A 72 35.89 -2.12 -11.33
C GLU A 72 35.31 -0.71 -11.33
N GLU A 73 36.17 0.25 -10.99
CA GLU A 73 35.91 1.68 -11.16
C GLU A 73 35.62 1.94 -12.64
N VAL A 74 34.37 1.79 -13.04
CA VAL A 74 33.91 2.40 -14.28
C VAL A 74 33.74 3.87 -13.96
N MET A 75 34.73 4.67 -14.37
CA MET A 75 34.58 6.11 -14.50
C MET A 75 33.37 6.36 -15.39
N VAL A 76 32.22 6.66 -14.79
CA VAL A 76 31.07 7.18 -15.51
C VAL A 76 31.36 8.64 -15.80
N GLU A 77 31.93 8.89 -16.98
CA GLU A 77 32.03 10.23 -17.55
C GLU A 77 30.62 10.85 -17.55
N ASP A 78 30.52 12.05 -16.97
CA ASP A 78 29.30 12.84 -16.76
C ASP A 78 28.27 12.67 -17.90
N VAL A 79 27.33 11.73 -17.71
CA VAL A 79 26.16 11.64 -18.58
C VAL A 79 25.16 12.65 -18.03
N PRO A 80 24.81 13.72 -18.77
CA PRO A 80 23.85 14.70 -18.28
C PRO A 80 22.53 13.97 -18.03
N MET A 81 22.12 13.87 -16.77
CA MET A 81 20.78 13.43 -16.34
C MET A 81 19.78 14.36 -17.01
N ALA A 82 19.29 13.91 -18.16
CA ALA A 82 18.18 14.57 -18.83
C ALA A 82 16.99 14.48 -17.88
N ASP A 83 16.30 15.60 -17.74
CA ASP A 83 15.03 15.78 -17.05
C ASP A 83 14.03 14.75 -17.61
N GLU A 84 14.06 13.52 -17.07
CA GLU A 84 13.31 12.40 -17.60
C GLU A 84 11.85 12.55 -17.17
N ALA A 85 10.92 12.33 -18.09
CA ALA A 85 9.51 12.36 -17.74
C ALA A 85 9.18 11.15 -16.85
N PRO A 86 8.18 11.26 -15.95
CA PRO A 86 7.73 10.12 -15.17
C PRO A 86 7.31 8.96 -16.09
N ILE A 87 7.74 7.75 -15.74
CA ILE A 87 7.52 6.52 -16.50
C ILE A 87 6.26 5.84 -15.95
N SER A 88 5.37 5.37 -16.83
CA SER A 88 4.25 4.51 -16.44
C SER A 88 4.59 3.05 -16.66
N TYR A 89 4.44 2.22 -15.62
CA TYR A 89 4.69 0.79 -15.65
C TYR A 89 3.42 0.00 -15.35
N THR A 90 3.07 -0.97 -16.19
CA THR A 90 1.93 -1.88 -15.93
C THR A 90 2.44 -3.16 -15.30
N VAL A 91 1.98 -3.45 -14.08
CA VAL A 91 2.33 -4.65 -13.32
C VAL A 91 1.91 -5.90 -14.10
N VAL A 92 2.83 -6.86 -14.22
CA VAL A 92 2.54 -8.17 -14.83
C VAL A 92 2.57 -9.28 -13.79
N GLU A 93 2.11 -10.47 -14.18
CA GLU A 93 2.11 -11.63 -13.28
C GLU A 93 3.53 -11.96 -12.81
N GLY A 94 3.70 -12.08 -11.49
CA GLY A 94 4.98 -12.39 -10.84
C GLY A 94 5.80 -11.17 -10.39
N ASP A 95 5.39 -9.96 -10.76
CA ASP A 95 6.03 -8.74 -10.28
C ASP A 95 5.77 -8.49 -8.79
N ASN A 96 6.71 -7.77 -8.16
CA ASN A 96 6.55 -7.15 -6.84
C ASN A 96 7.25 -5.80 -6.83
N LEU A 97 6.90 -4.94 -5.87
CA LEU A 97 7.47 -3.58 -5.78
C LEU A 97 8.98 -3.57 -5.61
N PHE A 98 9.56 -4.58 -4.95
CA PHE A 98 11.00 -4.70 -4.79
C PHE A 98 11.73 -4.89 -6.12
N GLN A 99 11.27 -5.84 -6.95
CA GLN A 99 11.85 -6.08 -8.27
C GLN A 99 11.65 -4.90 -9.23
N ILE A 100 10.48 -4.27 -9.18
CA ILE A 100 10.20 -3.06 -9.98
C ILE A 100 11.13 -1.93 -9.52
N GLY A 101 11.23 -1.66 -8.21
CA GLY A 101 12.12 -0.65 -7.67
C GLY A 101 13.58 -0.85 -8.12
N LEU A 102 14.12 -2.07 -7.97
CA LEU A 102 15.47 -2.39 -8.41
C LEU A 102 15.71 -2.10 -9.90
N LYS A 103 14.73 -2.39 -10.76
CA LYS A 103 14.82 -2.13 -12.20
C LYS A 103 14.95 -0.65 -12.53
N TYR A 104 14.33 0.21 -11.72
CA TYR A 104 14.35 1.67 -11.90
C TYR A 104 15.26 2.38 -10.88
N ASN A 105 16.15 1.63 -10.21
CA ASN A 105 17.08 2.14 -9.21
C ASN A 105 16.39 2.96 -8.11
N MET A 106 15.19 2.52 -7.69
CA MET A 106 14.33 3.15 -6.70
C MET A 106 14.00 2.17 -5.58
N SER A 107 13.82 2.69 -4.37
CA SER A 107 13.34 1.85 -3.25
C SER A 107 11.86 1.52 -3.42
N TRP A 108 11.45 0.35 -2.96
CA TRP A 108 10.05 -0.07 -3.04
C TRP A 108 9.15 0.79 -2.14
N GLU A 109 9.69 1.33 -1.04
CA GLU A 109 9.00 2.26 -0.13
C GLU A 109 8.59 3.53 -0.88
N ARG A 110 9.54 4.15 -1.58
CA ARG A 110 9.28 5.37 -2.35
C ARG A 110 8.31 5.10 -3.49
N LEU A 111 8.45 3.96 -4.16
CA LEU A 111 7.52 3.57 -5.22
C LEU A 111 6.10 3.36 -4.68
N ALA A 112 5.96 2.78 -3.49
CA ALA A 112 4.67 2.60 -2.81
C ALA A 112 4.07 3.96 -2.41
N GLU A 113 4.87 4.84 -1.83
CA GLU A 113 4.46 6.20 -1.42
C GLU A 113 3.96 7.01 -2.62
N GLU A 114 4.72 7.05 -3.72
CA GLU A 114 4.35 7.78 -4.93
C GLU A 114 3.02 7.29 -5.52
N ASN A 115 2.78 5.97 -5.44
CA ASN A 115 1.58 5.32 -5.98
C ASN A 115 0.46 5.16 -4.95
N ASN A 116 0.60 5.73 -3.75
CA ASN A 116 -0.37 5.64 -2.65
C ASN A 116 -0.76 4.19 -2.30
N ILE A 117 0.19 3.27 -2.39
CA ILE A 117 -0.01 1.86 -2.09
C ILE A 117 0.03 1.65 -0.57
N SER A 118 -1.11 1.30 0.01
CA SER A 118 -1.21 1.08 1.46
C SER A 118 -0.61 -0.26 1.91
N ASN A 119 -0.72 -1.30 1.07
CA ASN A 119 -0.14 -2.61 1.32
C ASN A 119 0.86 -2.97 0.21
N PRO A 120 2.17 -2.80 0.42
CA PRO A 120 3.19 -3.02 -0.61
C PRO A 120 3.34 -4.50 -1.02
N ASP A 121 2.85 -5.43 -0.20
CA ASP A 121 2.87 -6.86 -0.50
C ASP A 121 1.73 -7.27 -1.46
N VAL A 122 0.77 -6.39 -1.70
CA VAL A 122 -0.41 -6.65 -2.53
C VAL A 122 -0.50 -5.62 -3.64
N ILE A 123 0.00 -5.99 -4.81
CA ILE A 123 -0.18 -5.25 -6.08
C ILE A 123 -0.92 -6.12 -7.09
N GLU A 124 -1.75 -5.50 -7.92
CA GLU A 124 -2.61 -6.23 -8.87
C GLU A 124 -1.99 -6.29 -10.27
N VAL A 125 -2.13 -7.42 -10.94
CA VAL A 125 -1.75 -7.53 -12.37
C VAL A 125 -2.61 -6.57 -13.19
N GLY A 126 -1.96 -5.76 -14.03
CA GLY A 126 -2.61 -4.69 -14.79
C GLY A 126 -2.64 -3.34 -14.07
N GLN A 127 -2.24 -3.26 -12.79
CA GLN A 127 -2.10 -2.00 -12.09
C GLN A 127 -1.02 -1.13 -12.76
N VAL A 128 -1.31 0.16 -12.94
CA VAL A 128 -0.37 1.12 -13.52
C VAL A 128 0.32 1.89 -12.40
N LEU A 129 1.65 1.76 -12.34
CA LEU A 129 2.53 2.48 -11.43
C LEU A 129 3.17 3.66 -12.13
N THR A 130 3.21 4.79 -11.45
CA THR A 130 3.97 5.98 -11.82
C THR A 130 5.34 5.90 -11.16
N ILE A 131 6.38 5.98 -11.97
CA ILE A 131 7.78 5.93 -11.54
C ILE A 131 8.35 7.33 -11.81
N PRO A 132 8.61 8.13 -10.77
CA PRO A 132 9.18 9.45 -10.94
C PRO A 132 10.62 9.30 -11.44
N ALA A 133 11.01 10.13 -12.39
CA ALA A 133 12.42 10.29 -12.71
C ALA A 133 13.12 11.11 -11.62
N GLU A 134 14.42 10.86 -11.45
CA GLU A 134 15.30 11.58 -10.52
C GLU A 134 15.83 12.89 -11.11
#